data_AF-A0A366D787-F1
#
_entry.id   AF-A0A366D787-F1
#
_cell.length_a   1.000
_cell.length_b   1.000
_cell.length_c   1.000
_cell.angle_alpha   90.00
_cell.angle_beta   90.00
_cell.angle_gamma   90.00
#
_symmetry.space_group_name_H-M   'P 1'
#
loop_
_entity.id
_entity.type
_entity.pdbx_description
1 polymer ?
#
loop_
_entity_poly.entity_id
_entity_poly.type
_entity_poly.pdbx_seq_one_letter_code
_entity_poly.pdbx_strand_id
1 'polypeptide(L)'
;MPTYEITMTNGGNFDCSDRDYLIDAAEESDIELKSSCRAGACSSCLCFTRNQGMYDDSDQSFLTSEWREVGFFLSCVTRPKGNMSFVECDEDLFDMLEPPSVFNNDTSDGNALWHYFFGNGVPMNLGYNIKMALQFSDRQLLAEERIMSGVTDLSGNYSVDLTFTAFGFSVGQTGVHYRTECHDGLCRTTFTGFVRARGSQILGPDFYDQPLSYLGITSELGGTPYPYMPHVWTIEFPDPGY
;
A
#
# COMPACT_ATOMS: atom_id res chain seq x y z
N MET A 1 -0.36 21.15 33.18
CA MET A 1 0.39 21.01 31.91
C MET A 1 -0.57 20.37 30.93
N PRO A 2 -0.60 20.79 29.65
CA PRO A 2 -1.43 20.13 28.66
C PRO A 2 -1.06 18.64 28.59
N THR A 3 -2.09 17.81 28.59
CA THR A 3 -1.99 16.36 28.38
C THR A 3 -2.83 16.04 27.16
N TYR A 4 -2.31 15.19 26.30
CA TYR A 4 -2.92 14.82 25.04
C TYR A 4 -3.17 13.32 24.99
N GLU A 5 -4.26 12.95 24.34
CA GLU A 5 -4.58 11.55 24.08
C GLU A 5 -3.75 11.06 22.90
N ILE A 6 -2.99 9.98 23.13
CA ILE A 6 -2.13 9.36 22.14
C ILE A 6 -2.69 7.98 21.80
N THR A 7 -2.90 7.74 20.51
CA THR A 7 -3.41 6.47 19.99
C THR A 7 -2.33 5.72 19.24
N MET A 8 -1.95 4.56 19.74
CA MET A 8 -1.12 3.61 19.02
C MET A 8 -2.00 2.64 18.27
N THR A 9 -1.88 2.70 16.95
CA THR A 9 -2.69 1.89 16.04
C THR A 9 -2.55 0.38 16.30
N ASN A 10 -1.39 -0.05 16.81
CA ASN A 10 -1.09 -1.45 17.13
C ASN A 10 -0.84 -1.69 18.65
N GLY A 11 -1.04 -0.69 19.51
CA GLY A 11 -0.51 -0.70 20.88
C GLY A 11 -1.43 -0.16 21.97
N GLY A 12 -2.63 0.34 21.63
CA GLY A 12 -3.58 0.89 22.59
C GLY A 12 -3.47 2.42 22.74
N ASN A 13 -4.06 2.96 23.80
CA ASN A 13 -4.12 4.42 24.02
C ASN A 13 -3.48 4.79 25.35
N PHE A 14 -2.82 5.93 25.40
CA PHE A 14 -2.23 6.50 26.60
C PHE A 14 -2.29 8.02 26.61
N ASP A 15 -2.19 8.60 27.79
CA ASP A 15 -2.14 10.05 27.98
C ASP A 15 -0.68 10.50 28.04
N CYS A 16 -0.33 11.57 27.32
CA CYS A 16 1.03 12.10 27.30
C CYS A 16 1.04 13.62 27.47
N SER A 17 1.84 14.08 28.43
CA SER A 17 2.10 15.51 28.69
C SER A 17 2.92 16.14 27.56
N ASP A 18 2.71 17.43 27.31
CA ASP A 18 3.51 18.21 26.35
C ASP A 18 5.01 18.33 26.70
N ARG A 19 5.43 17.87 27.88
CA ARG A 19 6.83 17.86 28.34
C ARG A 19 7.48 16.48 28.37
N ASP A 20 6.69 15.43 28.32
CA ASP A 20 7.18 14.06 28.48
C ASP A 20 7.39 13.44 27.09
N TYR A 21 8.35 12.52 26.99
CA TYR A 21 8.55 11.80 25.74
C TYR A 21 7.48 10.73 25.58
N LEU A 22 7.07 10.50 24.33
CA LEU A 22 6.06 9.50 24.00
C LEU A 22 6.43 8.11 24.53
N ILE A 23 7.71 7.73 24.49
CA ILE A 23 8.16 6.43 25.01
C ILE A 23 7.95 6.28 26.52
N ASP A 24 8.24 7.33 27.29
CA ASP A 24 8.20 7.25 28.75
C ASP A 24 6.72 7.21 29.20
N ALA A 25 5.86 8.02 28.59
CA ALA A 25 4.42 8.02 28.86
C ALA A 25 3.73 6.70 28.45
N ALA A 26 4.18 6.07 27.36
CA ALA A 26 3.71 4.73 26.98
C ALA A 26 4.08 3.69 28.03
N GLU A 27 5.34 3.69 28.49
CA GLU A 27 5.83 2.74 29.50
C GLU A 27 5.14 2.91 30.85
N GLU A 28 4.86 4.15 31.27
CA GLU A 28 4.06 4.44 32.47
C GLU A 28 2.62 3.91 32.38
N SER A 29 2.14 3.69 31.16
CA SER A 29 0.82 3.12 30.87
C SER A 29 0.87 1.61 30.56
N ASP A 30 1.98 0.94 30.91
CA ASP A 30 2.24 -0.48 30.63
C ASP A 30 2.25 -0.83 29.12
N ILE A 31 2.55 0.14 28.25
CA ILE A 31 2.71 -0.04 26.80
C ILE A 31 4.20 -0.02 26.44
N GLU A 32 4.71 -1.12 25.92
CA GLU A 32 6.11 -1.25 25.52
C GLU A 32 6.32 -0.77 24.08
N LEU A 33 7.21 0.20 23.88
CA LEU A 33 7.70 0.61 22.57
C LEU A 33 9.09 0.05 22.31
N LYS A 34 9.34 -0.34 21.06
CA LYS A 34 10.68 -0.72 20.60
C LYS A 34 11.65 0.45 20.84
N SER A 35 12.80 0.15 21.43
CA SER A 35 13.87 1.14 21.61
C SER A 35 15.23 0.48 21.79
N SER A 36 16.30 1.25 21.57
CA SER A 36 17.67 0.82 21.83
C SER A 36 18.49 1.94 22.47
N CYS A 37 18.84 3.00 21.71
CA CYS A 37 19.74 4.03 22.24
C CYS A 37 19.08 5.03 23.20
N ARG A 38 17.76 5.25 23.08
CA ARG A 38 16.98 6.32 23.76
C ARG A 38 17.63 7.71 23.70
N ALA A 39 18.33 8.00 22.61
CA ALA A 39 19.09 9.24 22.41
C ALA A 39 18.79 9.91 21.06
N GLY A 40 17.74 9.46 20.35
CA GLY A 40 17.40 10.02 19.04
C GLY A 40 18.45 9.78 17.96
N ALA A 41 19.30 8.76 18.13
CA ALA A 41 20.48 8.50 17.30
C ALA A 41 20.44 7.13 16.58
N CYS A 42 19.31 6.43 16.60
CA CYS A 42 19.09 5.16 15.89
C CYS A 42 17.64 5.02 15.45
N SER A 43 17.33 4.04 14.58
CA SER A 43 15.98 3.73 14.08
C SER A 43 15.16 2.77 14.96
N SER A 44 15.67 2.25 16.07
CA SER A 44 14.97 1.21 16.84
C SER A 44 13.61 1.62 17.44
N CYS A 45 13.34 2.92 17.55
CA CYS A 45 12.09 3.49 18.06
C CYS A 45 11.35 4.30 17.00
N LEU A 46 11.59 3.94 15.73
CA LEU A 46 10.99 4.62 14.59
C LEU A 46 9.48 4.41 14.59
N CYS A 47 8.76 5.50 14.42
CA CYS A 47 7.31 5.52 14.33
C CYS A 47 6.89 6.38 13.13
N PHE A 48 5.67 6.17 12.66
CA PHE A 48 5.07 6.93 11.57
C PHE A 48 3.70 7.47 11.97
N THR A 49 3.41 8.70 11.57
CA THR A 49 2.12 9.38 11.79
C THR A 49 1.71 10.22 10.59
N ARG A 50 0.39 10.37 10.39
CA ARG A 50 -0.19 11.35 9.48
C ARG A 50 -0.51 12.69 10.15
N ASN A 51 -0.39 12.77 11.48
CA ASN A 51 -0.65 13.98 12.26
C ASN A 51 0.57 14.93 12.23
N GLN A 52 1.06 15.27 11.04
CA GLN A 52 2.20 16.16 10.84
C GLN A 52 1.94 17.51 11.55
N GLY A 53 2.93 17.98 12.30
CA GLY A 53 2.83 19.20 13.10
C GLY A 53 2.21 19.03 14.50
N MET A 54 1.69 17.83 14.84
CA MET A 54 1.16 17.54 16.18
C MET A 54 2.21 17.03 17.17
N TYR A 55 3.50 17.12 16.84
CA TYR A 55 4.59 16.69 17.69
C TYR A 55 5.83 17.59 17.61
N ASP A 56 6.72 17.43 18.58
CA ASP A 56 8.07 17.98 18.60
C ASP A 56 9.10 16.86 18.59
N ASP A 57 9.91 16.79 17.55
CA ASP A 57 11.00 15.84 17.38
C ASP A 57 12.35 16.58 17.24
N SER A 58 12.47 17.79 17.79
CA SER A 58 13.69 18.62 17.70
C SER A 58 14.94 17.97 18.29
N ASP A 59 14.78 17.02 19.21
CA ASP A 59 15.86 16.42 19.99
C ASP A 59 16.52 15.22 19.29
N GLN A 60 15.99 14.81 18.14
CA GLN A 60 16.53 13.71 17.34
C GLN A 60 17.67 14.17 16.39
N SER A 61 18.55 13.25 15.99
CA SER A 61 19.68 13.53 15.08
C SER A 61 19.88 12.48 13.98
N PHE A 62 18.98 11.49 13.89
CA PHE A 62 19.10 10.35 12.98
C PHE A 62 18.36 10.57 11.65
N LEU A 63 17.11 11.04 11.71
CA LEU A 63 16.23 11.25 10.56
C LEU A 63 16.57 12.56 9.83
N THR A 64 16.59 12.48 8.50
CA THR A 64 16.72 13.67 7.63
C THR A 64 15.40 14.44 7.56
N SER A 65 15.41 15.65 6.98
CA SER A 65 14.21 16.46 6.77
C SER A 65 13.15 15.73 5.95
N GLU A 66 13.55 14.99 4.92
CA GLU A 66 12.63 14.29 4.01
C GLU A 66 11.80 13.25 4.75
N TRP A 67 12.44 12.46 5.62
CA TRP A 67 11.76 11.44 6.44
C TRP A 67 10.81 12.07 7.47
N ARG A 68 11.21 13.19 8.06
CA ARG A 68 10.38 13.93 9.03
C ARG A 68 9.17 14.57 8.36
N GLU A 69 9.34 15.12 7.16
CA GLU A 69 8.26 15.73 6.38
C GLU A 69 7.17 14.74 6.01
N VAL A 70 7.53 13.49 5.69
CA VAL A 70 6.53 12.45 5.42
C VAL A 70 5.88 11.89 6.69
N GLY A 71 6.38 12.22 7.89
CA GLY A 71 5.75 11.89 9.16
C GLY A 71 6.44 10.79 9.98
N PHE A 72 7.71 10.47 9.68
CA PHE A 72 8.51 9.62 10.55
C PHE A 72 9.09 10.43 11.73
N PHE A 73 9.14 9.79 12.89
CA PHE A 73 9.73 10.35 14.10
C PHE A 73 10.30 9.24 14.98
N LEU A 74 11.12 9.62 15.98
CA LEU A 74 11.67 8.69 16.97
C LEU A 74 10.96 8.88 18.30
N SER A 75 10.16 7.90 18.73
CA SER A 75 9.30 8.02 19.92
C SER A 75 10.10 8.31 21.20
N CYS A 76 11.37 7.89 21.25
CA CYS A 76 12.23 8.08 22.43
C CYS A 76 12.62 9.52 22.73
N VAL A 77 12.49 10.42 21.76
CA VAL A 77 12.86 11.84 21.89
C VAL A 77 11.79 12.76 21.30
N THR A 78 10.56 12.26 21.15
CA THR A 78 9.43 13.01 20.59
C THR A 78 8.41 13.34 21.66
N ARG A 79 7.89 14.57 21.65
CA ARG A 79 6.84 15.05 22.55
C ARG A 79 5.58 15.42 21.77
N PRO A 80 4.37 15.24 22.32
CA PRO A 80 3.14 15.66 21.66
C PRO A 80 2.91 17.18 21.76
N LYS A 81 2.32 17.77 20.71
CA LYS A 81 1.77 19.14 20.67
C LYS A 81 0.24 19.15 20.60
N GLY A 82 -0.38 17.98 20.51
CA GLY A 82 -1.80 17.76 20.37
C GLY A 82 -2.13 16.27 20.40
N ASN A 83 -3.41 15.94 20.37
CA ASN A 83 -3.84 14.55 20.21
C ASN A 83 -3.33 14.02 18.87
N MET A 84 -2.76 12.82 18.87
CA MET A 84 -2.19 12.21 17.68
C MET A 84 -2.29 10.70 17.71
N SER A 85 -2.22 10.11 16.52
CA SER A 85 -2.14 8.68 16.31
C SER A 85 -0.84 8.32 15.62
N PHE A 86 -0.25 7.18 15.96
CA PHE A 86 0.94 6.67 15.29
C PHE A 86 0.98 5.15 15.25
N VAL A 87 1.95 4.62 14.50
CA VAL A 87 2.29 3.20 14.47
C VAL A 87 3.80 3.04 14.63
N GLU A 88 4.24 1.96 15.28
CA GLU A 88 5.63 1.57 15.27
C GLU A 88 6.04 1.10 13.88
N CYS A 89 7.16 1.59 13.39
CA CYS A 89 7.72 1.14 12.12
C CYS A 89 8.68 -0.02 12.35
N ASP A 90 8.43 -1.12 11.65
CA ASP A 90 9.44 -2.13 11.37
C ASP A 90 10.09 -1.85 10.01
N GLU A 91 11.04 -2.70 9.62
CA GLU A 91 11.76 -2.58 8.34
C GLU A 91 10.80 -2.68 7.15
N ASP A 92 9.79 -3.55 7.23
CA ASP A 92 8.79 -3.72 6.15
C ASP A 92 7.97 -2.43 5.95
N LEU A 93 7.47 -1.82 7.03
CA LEU A 93 6.72 -0.57 6.94
C LEU A 93 7.60 0.61 6.51
N PHE A 94 8.86 0.62 6.93
CA PHE A 94 9.83 1.64 6.52
C PHE A 94 10.07 1.62 5.01
N ASP A 95 10.34 0.44 4.44
CA ASP A 95 10.59 0.26 3.02
C ASP A 95 9.36 0.63 2.17
N MET A 96 8.14 0.32 2.65
CA MET A 96 6.89 0.64 1.95
C MET A 96 6.50 2.12 1.99
N LEU A 97 7.06 2.89 2.93
CA LEU A 97 6.76 4.31 3.13
C LEU A 97 7.95 5.22 2.80
N GLU A 98 9.00 4.66 2.23
CA GLU A 98 10.19 5.40 1.84
C GLU A 98 9.84 6.49 0.80
N PRO A 99 10.31 7.74 0.98
CA PRO A 99 10.01 8.82 0.07
C PRO A 99 10.50 8.51 -1.36
N PRO A 100 9.66 8.70 -2.40
CA PRO A 100 10.02 8.35 -3.77
C PRO A 100 11.23 9.13 -4.32
N SER A 101 11.65 10.24 -3.69
CA SER A 101 12.88 10.96 -4.03
C SER A 101 14.16 10.19 -3.73
N VAL A 102 14.10 9.12 -2.93
CA VAL A 102 15.25 8.26 -2.61
C VAL A 102 15.47 7.20 -3.70
N PHE A 103 14.41 6.81 -4.43
CA PHE A 103 14.48 5.90 -5.56
C PHE A 103 14.57 6.66 -6.90
N ASN A 104 15.48 6.24 -7.77
CA ASN A 104 15.55 6.76 -9.14
C ASN A 104 14.30 6.36 -9.94
N ASN A 105 13.30 7.26 -9.94
CA ASN A 105 12.28 7.53 -10.97
C ASN A 105 11.25 6.49 -11.42
N ASP A 106 11.23 5.24 -10.97
CA ASP A 106 10.09 4.35 -11.28
C ASP A 106 9.07 4.32 -10.13
N THR A 107 8.41 5.45 -9.91
CA THR A 107 7.29 5.68 -8.96
C THR A 107 6.07 4.75 -9.13
N SER A 108 6.16 3.83 -10.09
CA SER A 108 5.03 3.09 -10.61
C SER A 108 4.96 1.66 -10.04
N ASP A 109 6.03 1.18 -9.41
CA ASP A 109 6.19 -0.22 -9.02
C ASP A 109 6.46 -0.36 -7.51
N GLY A 110 5.50 -0.01 -6.64
CA GLY A 110 5.65 -0.36 -5.20
C GLY A 110 5.09 0.64 -4.20
N ASN A 111 4.74 1.86 -4.62
CA ASN A 111 4.28 2.87 -3.68
C ASN A 111 2.76 2.89 -3.46
N ALA A 112 2.13 1.72 -3.45
CA ALA A 112 0.68 1.65 -3.23
C ALA A 112 0.29 2.19 -1.84
N LEU A 113 1.09 1.86 -0.82
CA LEU A 113 0.93 2.36 0.53
C LEU A 113 1.23 3.86 0.65
N TRP A 114 2.33 4.31 0.05
CA TRP A 114 2.61 5.75 0.00
C TRP A 114 1.50 6.52 -0.69
N HIS A 115 1.00 6.04 -1.83
CA HIS A 115 -0.09 6.71 -2.56
C HIS A 115 -1.39 6.72 -1.76
N TYR A 116 -1.62 5.71 -0.90
CA TYR A 116 -2.73 5.71 0.04
C TYR A 116 -2.63 6.86 1.04
N PHE A 117 -1.44 7.13 1.57
CA PHE A 117 -1.26 8.22 2.52
C PHE A 117 -1.14 9.60 1.86
N PHE A 118 -0.40 9.73 0.77
CA PHE A 118 0.01 11.01 0.20
C PHE A 118 -0.66 11.33 -1.15
N GLY A 119 -1.28 10.35 -1.80
CA GLY A 119 -1.92 10.49 -3.12
C GLY A 119 -3.32 11.09 -3.11
N ASN A 120 -3.89 11.35 -1.93
CA ASN A 120 -5.19 12.02 -1.74
C ASN A 120 -6.35 11.40 -2.55
N GLY A 121 -6.38 10.07 -2.68
CA GLY A 121 -7.46 9.37 -3.39
C GLY A 121 -7.40 9.46 -4.92
N VAL A 122 -6.36 10.09 -5.49
CA VAL A 122 -6.20 10.22 -6.94
C VAL A 122 -6.03 8.82 -7.57
N PRO A 123 -6.64 8.52 -8.73
CA PRO A 123 -6.42 7.24 -9.39
C PRO A 123 -4.93 6.97 -9.67
N MET A 124 -4.44 5.78 -9.33
CA MET A 124 -3.03 5.41 -9.49
C MET A 124 -2.80 4.67 -10.80
N ASN A 125 -1.85 5.14 -11.62
CA ASN A 125 -1.38 4.38 -12.77
C ASN A 125 -0.35 3.34 -12.31
N LEU A 126 -0.52 2.11 -12.78
CA LEU A 126 0.33 0.98 -12.41
C LEU A 126 1.66 1.06 -13.15
N GLY A 127 2.70 0.62 -12.49
CA GLY A 127 4.01 0.54 -13.08
C GLY A 127 4.25 -0.64 -13.97
N TYR A 128 5.39 -0.57 -14.63
CA TYR A 128 5.78 -1.55 -15.61
C TYR A 128 5.88 -2.94 -14.98
N ASN A 129 6.57 -3.08 -13.85
CA ASN A 129 6.77 -4.37 -13.22
C ASN A 129 5.47 -4.94 -12.65
N ILE A 130 4.54 -4.12 -12.13
CA ILE A 130 3.21 -4.60 -11.71
C ILE A 130 2.40 -5.08 -12.92
N LYS A 131 2.41 -4.33 -14.03
CA LYS A 131 1.77 -4.73 -15.29
C LYS A 131 2.34 -6.04 -15.83
N MET A 132 3.65 -6.25 -15.67
CA MET A 132 4.33 -7.49 -16.05
C MET A 132 3.96 -8.64 -15.11
N ALA A 133 3.98 -8.42 -13.79
CA ALA A 133 3.59 -9.43 -12.80
C ALA A 133 2.15 -9.91 -13.03
N LEU A 134 1.24 -9.01 -13.41
CA LEU A 134 -0.11 -9.36 -13.81
C LEU A 134 -0.13 -10.25 -15.07
N GLN A 135 0.48 -9.75 -16.17
CA GLN A 135 0.44 -10.38 -17.49
C GLN A 135 1.17 -11.73 -17.55
N PHE A 136 2.15 -11.95 -16.68
CA PHE A 136 2.96 -13.17 -16.66
C PHE A 136 2.71 -14.02 -15.40
N SER A 137 1.65 -13.74 -14.65
CA SER A 137 1.24 -14.61 -13.54
C SER A 137 0.78 -15.98 -14.04
N ASP A 138 1.01 -17.04 -13.26
CA ASP A 138 0.55 -18.39 -13.58
C ASP A 138 -0.96 -18.42 -13.90
N ARG A 139 -1.74 -17.62 -13.17
CA ARG A 139 -3.18 -17.54 -13.35
C ARG A 139 -3.56 -16.88 -14.68
N GLN A 140 -2.83 -15.86 -15.11
CA GLN A 140 -3.00 -15.22 -16.41
C GLN A 140 -2.65 -16.19 -17.54
N LEU A 141 -1.47 -16.82 -17.48
CA LEU A 141 -1.00 -17.73 -18.52
C LEU A 141 -1.94 -18.93 -18.67
N LEU A 142 -2.47 -19.47 -17.57
CA LEU A 142 -3.50 -20.51 -17.58
C LEU A 142 -4.81 -20.02 -18.21
N ALA A 143 -5.22 -18.78 -17.97
CA ALA A 143 -6.41 -18.21 -18.60
C ALA A 143 -6.22 -18.10 -20.12
N GLU A 144 -5.06 -17.63 -20.56
CA GLU A 144 -4.70 -17.56 -21.99
C GLU A 144 -4.69 -18.94 -22.64
N GLU A 145 -4.06 -19.95 -22.03
CA GLU A 145 -4.06 -21.33 -22.53
C GLU A 145 -5.48 -21.87 -22.74
N ARG A 146 -6.36 -21.62 -21.76
CA ARG A 146 -7.76 -22.07 -21.82
C ARG A 146 -8.58 -21.33 -22.89
N ILE A 147 -8.35 -20.04 -23.06
CA ILE A 147 -9.01 -19.23 -24.09
C ILE A 147 -8.53 -19.66 -25.48
N MET A 148 -7.22 -19.83 -25.67
CA MET A 148 -6.65 -20.25 -26.94
C MET A 148 -7.01 -21.69 -27.33
N SER A 149 -7.41 -22.54 -26.37
CA SER A 149 -7.87 -23.91 -26.63
C SER A 149 -9.37 -24.04 -26.84
N GLY A 150 -10.15 -22.95 -26.77
CA GLY A 150 -11.59 -23.00 -27.05
C GLY A 150 -12.45 -23.52 -25.88
N VAL A 151 -11.89 -23.71 -24.68
CA VAL A 151 -12.58 -24.39 -23.56
C VAL A 151 -13.22 -23.41 -22.55
N THR A 152 -13.28 -22.13 -22.90
CA THR A 152 -13.92 -21.08 -22.08
C THR A 152 -15.06 -20.41 -22.83
N ASP A 153 -15.92 -19.67 -22.13
CA ASP A 153 -16.80 -18.71 -22.78
C ASP A 153 -15.99 -17.58 -23.45
N LEU A 154 -16.59 -16.84 -24.39
CA LEU A 154 -16.00 -15.67 -25.04
C LEU A 154 -15.83 -14.46 -24.11
N SER A 155 -16.29 -14.54 -22.87
CA SER A 155 -16.04 -13.51 -21.87
C SER A 155 -16.10 -14.10 -20.48
N GLY A 156 -15.28 -13.56 -19.58
CA GLY A 156 -15.29 -13.99 -18.19
C GLY A 156 -14.38 -13.13 -17.33
N ASN A 157 -14.20 -13.57 -16.10
CA ASN A 157 -13.30 -12.92 -15.16
C ASN A 157 -12.61 -13.94 -14.25
N TYR A 158 -11.49 -13.53 -13.69
CA TYR A 158 -10.75 -14.25 -12.66
C TYR A 158 -9.98 -13.24 -11.82
N SER A 159 -9.36 -13.70 -10.74
CA SER A 159 -8.51 -12.88 -9.89
C SER A 159 -7.06 -13.34 -9.98
N VAL A 160 -6.14 -12.39 -9.87
CA VAL A 160 -4.69 -12.61 -9.74
C VAL A 160 -4.27 -12.04 -8.39
N ASP A 161 -3.49 -12.81 -7.63
CA ASP A 161 -2.92 -12.36 -6.37
C ASP A 161 -1.56 -11.69 -6.62
N LEU A 162 -1.49 -10.39 -6.37
CA LEU A 162 -0.28 -9.57 -6.47
C LEU A 162 0.08 -8.95 -5.09
N THR A 163 -0.29 -9.62 -4.00
CA THR A 163 0.01 -9.19 -2.63
C THR A 163 1.51 -9.29 -2.34
N PHE A 164 2.15 -10.35 -2.79
CA PHE A 164 3.59 -10.56 -2.64
C PHE A 164 4.19 -10.93 -3.99
N THR A 165 4.89 -9.99 -4.60
CA THR A 165 5.60 -10.23 -5.86
C THR A 165 7.11 -10.28 -5.63
N ALA A 166 7.86 -10.91 -6.53
CA ALA A 166 9.33 -11.02 -6.45
C ALA A 166 10.06 -9.66 -6.40
N PHE A 167 9.33 -8.57 -6.64
CA PHE A 167 9.81 -7.20 -6.65
C PHE A 167 9.31 -6.38 -5.46
N GLY A 168 8.65 -7.00 -4.47
CA GLY A 168 8.20 -6.32 -3.24
C GLY A 168 6.89 -5.52 -3.37
N PHE A 169 6.17 -5.64 -4.48
CA PHE A 169 4.92 -4.90 -4.66
C PHE A 169 3.78 -5.55 -3.89
N SER A 170 3.03 -4.74 -3.14
CA SER A 170 1.79 -5.12 -2.47
C SER A 170 0.63 -4.25 -2.96
N VAL A 171 0.10 -4.61 -4.13
CA VAL A 171 -1.15 -4.02 -4.65
C VAL A 171 -2.39 -4.84 -4.29
N GLY A 172 -2.17 -6.04 -3.74
CA GLY A 172 -3.20 -6.96 -3.29
C GLY A 172 -3.77 -7.85 -4.39
N GLN A 173 -4.89 -8.48 -4.09
CA GLN A 173 -5.63 -9.29 -5.05
C GLN A 173 -6.41 -8.39 -6.03
N THR A 174 -6.27 -8.66 -7.33
CA THR A 174 -6.91 -7.87 -8.39
C THR A 174 -7.74 -8.74 -9.33
N GLY A 175 -8.84 -8.19 -9.85
CA GLY A 175 -9.65 -8.82 -10.87
C GLY A 175 -9.16 -8.53 -12.29
N VAL A 176 -9.28 -9.54 -13.15
CA VAL A 176 -9.08 -9.45 -14.60
C VAL A 176 -10.37 -9.89 -15.28
N HIS A 177 -10.88 -9.04 -16.17
CA HIS A 177 -11.96 -9.36 -17.09
C HIS A 177 -11.39 -9.59 -18.49
N TYR A 178 -11.90 -10.58 -19.21
CA TYR A 178 -11.54 -10.80 -20.61
C TYR A 178 -12.77 -10.85 -21.53
N ARG A 179 -12.56 -10.47 -22.78
CA ARG A 179 -13.54 -10.59 -23.87
C ARG A 179 -12.82 -11.00 -25.15
N THR A 180 -13.33 -12.02 -25.81
CA THR A 180 -12.82 -12.58 -27.05
C THR A 180 -13.77 -12.23 -28.19
N GLU A 181 -13.21 -11.76 -29.30
CA GLU A 181 -13.92 -11.48 -30.55
C GLU A 181 -13.22 -12.25 -31.68
N CYS A 182 -13.97 -13.07 -32.42
CA CYS A 182 -13.44 -13.89 -33.52
C CYS A 182 -14.02 -13.42 -34.86
N HIS A 183 -13.15 -13.22 -35.85
CA HIS A 183 -13.51 -12.82 -37.21
C HIS A 183 -12.56 -13.47 -38.21
N ASP A 184 -13.09 -14.06 -39.27
CA ASP A 184 -12.32 -14.73 -40.34
C ASP A 184 -11.27 -15.75 -39.85
N GLY A 185 -11.60 -16.54 -38.82
CA GLY A 185 -10.70 -17.56 -38.28
C GLY A 185 -9.56 -17.02 -37.42
N LEU A 186 -9.61 -15.74 -37.05
CA LEU A 186 -8.69 -15.11 -36.09
C LEU A 186 -9.49 -14.58 -34.91
N CYS A 187 -9.06 -14.92 -33.70
CA CYS A 187 -9.62 -14.39 -32.46
C CYS A 187 -8.68 -13.36 -31.83
N ARG A 188 -9.28 -12.29 -31.30
CA ARG A 188 -8.61 -11.30 -30.45
C ARG A 188 -9.26 -11.33 -29.08
N THR A 189 -8.45 -11.54 -28.04
CA THR A 189 -8.90 -11.40 -26.66
C THR A 189 -8.36 -10.11 -26.07
N THR A 190 -9.27 -9.29 -25.55
CA THR A 190 -8.94 -8.10 -24.75
C THR A 190 -9.08 -8.43 -23.28
N PHE A 191 -8.01 -8.22 -22.54
CA PHE A 191 -8.00 -8.30 -21.08
C PHE A 191 -8.05 -6.90 -20.49
N THR A 192 -8.73 -6.76 -19.37
CA THR A 192 -8.76 -5.56 -18.54
C THR A 192 -8.51 -5.99 -17.10
N GLY A 193 -7.33 -5.67 -16.59
CA GLY A 193 -6.92 -5.93 -15.21
C GLY A 193 -7.19 -4.74 -14.29
N PHE A 194 -7.10 -4.96 -12.98
CA PHE A 194 -7.41 -3.95 -11.97
C PHE A 194 -8.85 -3.47 -12.05
N VAL A 195 -9.76 -4.43 -12.22
CA VAL A 195 -11.20 -4.20 -12.29
C VAL A 195 -11.98 -5.21 -11.47
N ARG A 196 -13.04 -4.70 -10.84
CA ARG A 196 -14.09 -5.55 -10.26
C ARG A 196 -15.03 -5.97 -11.38
N ALA A 197 -15.19 -7.27 -11.59
CA ALA A 197 -16.06 -7.81 -12.62
C ALA A 197 -17.00 -8.88 -12.06
N ARG A 198 -18.17 -9.02 -12.67
CA ARG A 198 -19.14 -10.08 -12.37
C ARG A 198 -19.71 -10.63 -13.67
N GLY A 199 -19.46 -11.91 -13.93
CA GLY A 199 -19.76 -12.51 -15.22
C GLY A 199 -19.03 -11.78 -16.36
N SER A 200 -19.79 -11.27 -17.32
CA SER A 200 -19.31 -10.57 -18.52
C SER A 200 -19.30 -9.02 -18.40
N GLN A 201 -19.52 -8.50 -17.19
CA GLN A 201 -19.61 -7.06 -16.95
C GLN A 201 -18.53 -6.57 -15.98
N ILE A 202 -17.84 -5.50 -16.40
CA ILE A 202 -16.96 -4.70 -15.54
C ILE A 202 -17.84 -3.77 -14.71
N LEU A 203 -17.68 -3.81 -13.39
CA LEU A 203 -18.40 -2.98 -12.42
C LEU A 203 -17.66 -1.68 -12.11
N GLY A 204 -16.36 -1.64 -12.36
CA GLY A 204 -15.50 -0.47 -12.13
C GLY A 204 -14.06 -0.90 -11.83
N PRO A 205 -13.18 0.06 -11.50
CA PRO A 205 -11.82 -0.26 -11.11
C PRO A 205 -11.77 -1.03 -9.79
N ASP A 206 -10.68 -1.77 -9.60
CA ASP A 206 -10.23 -2.22 -8.29
C ASP A 206 -9.72 -1.03 -7.48
N PHE A 207 -9.73 -1.20 -6.16
CA PHE A 207 -9.34 -0.17 -5.21
C PHE A 207 -8.23 -0.68 -4.31
N TYR A 208 -7.38 0.24 -3.90
CA TYR A 208 -6.52 0.06 -2.76
C TYR A 208 -7.16 0.79 -1.58
N ASP A 209 -7.86 0.05 -0.73
CA ASP A 209 -8.72 0.59 0.33
C ASP A 209 -8.39 0.04 1.73
N GLN A 210 -7.62 -1.04 1.82
CA GLN A 210 -7.23 -1.65 3.10
C GLN A 210 -5.76 -2.10 3.09
N PRO A 211 -4.80 -1.16 2.98
CA PRO A 211 -3.39 -1.52 2.93
C PRO A 211 -2.88 -2.29 4.15
N LEU A 212 -3.51 -2.11 5.32
CA LEU A 212 -2.84 -2.35 6.58
C LEU A 212 -3.65 -3.13 7.61
N SER A 213 -4.82 -3.68 7.26
CA SER A 213 -5.49 -4.62 8.17
C SER A 213 -4.59 -5.85 8.46
N TYR A 214 -3.75 -6.23 7.50
CA TYR A 214 -2.70 -7.24 7.66
C TYR A 214 -1.52 -6.78 8.55
N LEU A 215 -1.23 -5.47 8.59
CA LEU A 215 -0.17 -4.86 9.41
C LEU A 215 -0.68 -4.25 10.73
N GLY A 216 -1.96 -4.48 11.07
CA GLY A 216 -2.61 -3.97 12.28
C GLY A 216 -3.04 -2.49 12.22
N ILE A 217 -2.72 -1.76 11.15
CA ILE A 217 -2.95 -0.31 11.09
C ILE A 217 -4.41 -0.03 10.70
N THR A 218 -5.09 0.75 11.53
CA THR A 218 -6.50 1.13 11.44
C THR A 218 -6.68 2.47 10.72
N SER A 219 -7.94 2.85 10.51
CA SER A 219 -8.33 4.16 9.97
C SER A 219 -7.86 5.34 10.80
N GLU A 220 -7.44 5.13 12.05
CA GLU A 220 -6.99 6.20 12.97
C GLU A 220 -5.73 6.88 12.44
N LEU A 221 -4.83 6.11 11.83
CA LEU A 221 -3.64 6.66 11.19
C LEU A 221 -3.97 7.47 9.92
N GLY A 222 -5.18 7.34 9.38
CA GLY A 222 -5.64 8.06 8.20
C GLY A 222 -5.23 7.42 6.88
N GLY A 223 -5.13 8.26 5.83
CA GLY A 223 -4.97 7.84 4.44
C GLY A 223 -6.29 7.90 3.67
N THR A 224 -6.23 7.70 2.35
CA THR A 224 -7.38 7.84 1.47
C THR A 224 -7.37 6.70 0.45
N PRO A 225 -8.38 5.82 0.47
CA PRO A 225 -8.57 4.82 -0.57
C PRO A 225 -8.57 5.44 -1.96
N TYR A 226 -7.97 4.75 -2.92
CA TYR A 226 -7.92 5.21 -4.31
C TYR A 226 -8.17 4.06 -5.29
N PRO A 227 -8.75 4.35 -6.46
CA PRO A 227 -8.88 3.36 -7.51
C PRO A 227 -7.56 3.18 -8.27
N TYR A 228 -7.28 1.96 -8.69
CA TYR A 228 -6.27 1.75 -9.72
C TYR A 228 -6.82 2.16 -11.09
N MET A 229 -5.95 2.69 -11.96
CA MET A 229 -6.28 2.84 -13.37
C MET A 229 -6.27 1.44 -14.02
N PRO A 230 -7.37 1.01 -14.66
CA PRO A 230 -7.42 -0.28 -15.33
C PRO A 230 -6.30 -0.43 -16.36
N HIS A 231 -5.68 -1.61 -16.38
CA HIS A 231 -4.66 -1.95 -17.37
C HIS A 231 -5.26 -2.82 -18.46
N VAL A 232 -5.08 -2.44 -19.73
CA VAL A 232 -5.67 -3.15 -20.88
C VAL A 232 -4.55 -3.70 -21.76
N TRP A 233 -4.67 -4.97 -22.14
CA TRP A 233 -3.78 -5.62 -23.10
C TRP A 233 -4.55 -6.63 -23.94
N THR A 234 -3.96 -7.06 -25.05
CA THR A 234 -4.61 -7.94 -26.02
C THR A 234 -3.67 -9.05 -26.47
N ILE A 235 -4.26 -10.21 -26.78
CA ILE A 235 -3.60 -11.29 -27.52
C ILE A 235 -4.39 -11.61 -28.78
N GLU A 236 -3.72 -12.16 -29.79
CA GLU A 236 -4.33 -12.65 -31.02
C GLU A 236 -3.90 -14.10 -31.26
N PHE A 237 -4.84 -14.94 -31.69
CA PHE A 237 -4.61 -16.37 -31.90
C PHE A 237 -5.58 -16.92 -32.96
N PRO A 238 -5.23 -18.02 -33.65
CA PRO A 238 -6.14 -18.70 -34.56
C PRO A 238 -7.40 -19.17 -33.83
N ASP A 239 -8.54 -19.06 -34.48
CA ASP A 239 -9.81 -19.49 -33.91
C ASP A 239 -9.83 -20.99 -33.61
N PRO A 240 -9.96 -21.41 -32.33
CA PRO A 240 -9.98 -22.82 -31.93
C PRO A 240 -11.34 -23.50 -32.19
N GLY A 241 -12.33 -22.78 -32.72
CA GLY A 241 -13.68 -23.27 -33.00
C GLY A 241 -14.77 -22.59 -32.19
N TYR A 242 -14.61 -21.28 -31.92
CA TYR A 242 -15.58 -20.44 -31.24
C TYR A 242 -16.79 -20.04 -32.09
#